data_AF-A0A8W8NCQ8-F1
#
_entry.id   AF-A0A8W8NCQ8-F1
#
_cell.length_a   1.000
_cell.length_b   1.000
_cell.length_c   1.000
_cell.angle_alpha   90.00
_cell.angle_beta   90.00
_cell.angle_gamma   90.00
#
_symmetry.space_group_name_H-M   'P 1'
#
loop_
_entity.id
_entity.type
_entity.pdbx_description
1 polymer ?
#
loop_
_entity_poly.entity_id
_entity_poly.type
_entity_poly.pdbx_seq_one_letter_code
_entity_poly.pdbx_strand_id
1 'polypeptide(L)'
;MFVPVEIGETCPLNETEWMKRKALFNCTDTSGNPPKEYHCVTNNLEVPGEVCMGSGWVQPNYCPVFNLNAKGFDAVPCDPQRGICSSQQFQTRDVFKYPGCLNFTRQPDVVQNGDMKPEPTNFLPLIVGVGVAVATLVVIGICCVWYCKRKSGGSG
;
A
#
# COMPACT_ATOMS: atom_id res chain seq x y z
N MET A 1 -20.20 -10.64 0.30
CA MET A 1 -19.41 -9.72 1.15
C MET A 1 -18.14 -9.39 0.37
N PHE A 2 -17.72 -8.12 0.35
CA PHE A 2 -16.49 -7.70 -0.36
C PHE A 2 -15.27 -7.93 0.52
N VAL A 3 -14.23 -8.51 -0.03
CA VAL A 3 -12.98 -8.87 0.67
C VAL A 3 -11.83 -8.17 -0.04
N PRO A 4 -11.20 -7.15 0.57
CA PRO A 4 -10.04 -6.48 -0.04
C PRO A 4 -8.90 -7.45 -0.33
N VAL A 5 -8.18 -7.24 -1.43
CA VAL A 5 -6.90 -7.97 -1.68
C VAL A 5 -5.79 -7.43 -0.78
N GLU A 6 -4.70 -8.19 -0.68
CA GLU A 6 -3.55 -7.79 0.14
C GLU A 6 -2.85 -6.54 -0.40
N ILE A 7 -2.10 -5.86 0.47
CA ILE A 7 -1.36 -4.65 0.08
C ILE A 7 -0.30 -5.02 -0.95
N GLY A 8 -0.27 -4.29 -2.07
CA GLY A 8 0.62 -4.58 -3.20
C GLY A 8 0.11 -5.66 -4.17
N GLU A 9 -1.02 -6.30 -3.89
CA GLU A 9 -1.69 -7.20 -4.83
C GLU A 9 -2.71 -6.45 -5.71
N THR A 10 -3.04 -7.06 -6.86
CA THR A 10 -4.06 -6.58 -7.80
C THR A 10 -5.02 -7.71 -8.15
N CYS A 11 -6.17 -7.35 -8.73
CA CYS A 11 -7.08 -8.34 -9.29
C CYS A 11 -6.42 -9.09 -10.46
N PRO A 12 -6.75 -10.38 -10.68
CA PRO A 12 -6.20 -11.14 -11.79
C PRO A 12 -6.44 -10.46 -13.15
N LEU A 13 -5.36 -10.23 -13.90
CA LEU A 13 -5.39 -9.52 -15.19
C LEU A 13 -5.49 -10.46 -16.39
N ASN A 14 -5.56 -11.78 -16.15
CA ASN A 14 -5.68 -12.80 -17.19
C ASN A 14 -6.60 -13.94 -16.74
N GLU A 15 -7.10 -14.70 -17.72
CA GLU A 15 -8.08 -15.76 -17.49
C GLU A 15 -7.56 -16.88 -16.59
N THR A 16 -6.30 -17.29 -16.76
CA THR A 16 -5.70 -18.38 -15.99
C THR A 16 -5.68 -18.06 -14.50
N GLU A 17 -5.19 -16.88 -14.12
CA GLU A 17 -5.16 -16.42 -12.73
C GLU A 17 -6.57 -16.15 -12.19
N TRP A 18 -7.46 -15.60 -13.03
CA TRP A 18 -8.85 -15.37 -12.67
C TRP A 18 -9.56 -16.67 -12.31
N MET A 19 -9.41 -17.71 -13.12
CA MET A 19 -10.00 -19.02 -12.87
C MET A 19 -9.39 -19.70 -11.65
N LYS A 20 -8.09 -19.53 -11.43
CA LYS A 20 -7.40 -20.01 -10.21
C LYS A 20 -7.97 -19.32 -8.96
N ARG A 21 -8.09 -17.99 -8.95
CA ARG A 21 -8.67 -17.25 -7.80
C ARG A 21 -10.14 -17.56 -7.60
N LYS A 22 -10.93 -17.66 -8.67
CA LYS A 22 -12.33 -18.09 -8.64
C LYS A 22 -12.49 -19.44 -7.92
N ALA A 23 -11.64 -20.40 -8.23
CA ALA A 23 -11.68 -21.72 -7.59
C ALA A 23 -11.31 -21.65 -6.10
N LEU A 24 -10.35 -20.80 -5.72
CA LEU A 24 -9.92 -20.61 -4.33
C LEU A 24 -10.96 -19.85 -3.49
N PHE A 25 -11.57 -18.81 -4.05
CA PHE A 25 -12.56 -17.97 -3.35
C PHE A 25 -13.91 -18.68 -3.16
N ASN A 26 -14.21 -19.66 -4.02
CA ASN A 26 -15.32 -20.62 -3.90
C ASN A 26 -16.68 -19.97 -3.56
N CYS A 27 -17.26 -19.26 -4.53
CA CYS A 27 -18.62 -18.77 -4.42
C CYS A 27 -19.64 -19.93 -4.46
N THR A 28 -20.10 -20.38 -3.29
CA THR A 28 -21.00 -21.54 -3.15
C THR A 28 -22.49 -21.19 -3.21
N ASP A 29 -22.83 -19.92 -3.10
CA ASP A 29 -24.21 -19.47 -2.98
C ASP A 29 -24.88 -19.32 -4.36
N THR A 30 -25.67 -20.32 -4.71
CA THR A 30 -26.48 -20.37 -5.94
C THR A 30 -27.89 -19.82 -5.74
N SER A 31 -28.24 -19.31 -4.55
CA SER A 31 -29.61 -18.88 -4.23
C SER A 31 -30.01 -17.54 -4.86
N GLY A 32 -29.16 -16.93 -5.68
CA GLY A 32 -29.41 -15.68 -6.40
C GLY A 32 -29.87 -15.89 -7.84
N ASN A 33 -30.60 -14.90 -8.38
CA ASN A 33 -30.90 -14.82 -9.81
C ASN A 33 -30.44 -13.45 -10.35
N PRO A 34 -29.33 -13.37 -11.13
CA PRO A 34 -28.48 -14.49 -11.56
C PRO A 34 -27.69 -15.12 -10.40
N PRO A 35 -27.21 -16.38 -10.55
CA PRO A 35 -26.40 -17.05 -9.53
C PRO A 35 -25.14 -16.23 -9.23
N LYS A 36 -24.65 -16.32 -7.98
CA LYS A 36 -23.48 -15.55 -7.58
C LYS A 36 -22.23 -16.13 -8.23
N GLU A 37 -21.48 -15.27 -8.90
CA GLU A 37 -20.22 -15.57 -9.53
C GLU A 37 -19.10 -14.84 -8.80
N TYR A 38 -17.87 -15.31 -9.01
CA TYR A 38 -16.67 -14.64 -8.52
C TYR A 38 -16.41 -13.38 -9.34
N HIS A 39 -16.14 -12.29 -8.64
CA HIS A 39 -15.67 -11.05 -9.22
C HIS A 39 -14.50 -10.53 -8.40
N CYS A 40 -13.50 -9.96 -9.08
CA CYS A 40 -12.50 -9.10 -8.48
C CYS A 40 -12.57 -7.74 -9.17
N VAL A 41 -12.89 -6.69 -8.41
CA VAL A 41 -13.06 -5.31 -8.88
C VAL A 41 -12.59 -4.35 -7.80
N THR A 42 -12.40 -3.08 -8.13
CA THR A 42 -12.25 -2.04 -7.12
C THR A 42 -13.58 -1.67 -6.50
N ASN A 43 -13.55 -1.21 -5.25
CA ASN A 43 -14.69 -0.56 -4.64
C ASN A 43 -14.73 0.95 -4.95
N ASN A 44 -15.76 1.64 -4.47
CA ASN A 44 -15.91 3.09 -4.60
C ASN A 44 -14.84 3.92 -3.83
N LEU A 45 -13.87 3.29 -3.18
CA LEU A 45 -12.68 3.89 -2.56
C LEU A 45 -11.40 3.50 -3.32
N GLU A 46 -11.52 3.00 -4.55
CA GLU A 46 -10.43 2.49 -5.39
C GLU A 46 -9.62 1.34 -4.77
N VAL A 47 -10.16 0.68 -3.73
CA VAL A 47 -9.50 -0.48 -3.12
C VAL A 47 -9.89 -1.74 -3.88
N PRO A 48 -8.93 -2.48 -4.48
CA PRO A 48 -9.20 -3.75 -5.13
C PRO A 48 -9.68 -4.82 -4.13
N GLY A 49 -10.60 -5.67 -4.55
CA GLY A 49 -11.11 -6.75 -3.72
C GLY A 49 -12.01 -7.73 -4.46
N GLU A 50 -12.23 -8.85 -3.80
CA GLU A 50 -12.98 -10.01 -4.29
C GLU A 50 -14.39 -10.04 -3.70
N VAL A 51 -15.38 -10.44 -4.49
CA VAL A 51 -16.77 -10.51 -4.08
C VAL A 51 -17.53 -11.60 -4.84
N CYS A 52 -18.40 -12.31 -4.12
CA CYS A 52 -19.41 -13.19 -4.74
C CYS A 52 -20.72 -12.40 -4.95
N MET A 53 -21.10 -12.21 -6.20
CA MET A 53 -22.30 -11.44 -6.59
C MET A 53 -22.83 -11.91 -7.94
N GLY A 54 -24.10 -11.66 -8.24
CA GLY A 54 -24.64 -11.90 -9.57
C GLY A 54 -23.98 -10.99 -10.62
N SER A 55 -23.69 -11.53 -11.80
CA SER A 55 -23.12 -10.76 -12.91
C SER A 55 -24.03 -9.61 -13.34
N GLY A 56 -23.44 -8.44 -13.54
CA GLY A 56 -24.09 -7.25 -14.10
C GLY A 56 -23.59 -6.96 -15.51
N TRP A 57 -24.36 -6.20 -16.27
CA TRP A 57 -23.93 -5.69 -17.58
C TRP A 57 -23.24 -4.33 -17.42
N VAL A 58 -22.08 -4.18 -18.05
CA VAL A 58 -21.27 -2.96 -18.05
C VAL A 58 -21.30 -2.36 -19.45
N GLN A 59 -21.55 -1.05 -19.52
CA GLN A 59 -21.62 -0.30 -20.79
C GLN A 59 -20.23 -0.12 -21.43
N PRO A 60 -20.15 0.12 -22.75
CA PRO A 60 -18.90 0.45 -23.42
C PRO A 60 -18.16 1.62 -22.77
N ASN A 61 -16.84 1.51 -22.64
CA ASN A 61 -15.94 2.49 -22.01
C ASN A 61 -16.18 2.74 -20.51
N TYR A 62 -16.86 1.83 -19.82
CA TYR A 62 -17.01 1.86 -18.36
C TYR A 62 -16.39 0.62 -17.70
N CYS A 63 -16.05 0.78 -16.42
CA CYS A 63 -15.56 -0.26 -15.54
C CYS A 63 -16.54 -0.51 -14.40
N PRO A 64 -16.77 -1.78 -14.01
CA PRO A 64 -17.57 -2.08 -12.84
C PRO A 64 -16.79 -1.76 -11.57
N VAL A 65 -17.44 -1.10 -10.62
CA VAL A 65 -16.92 -0.88 -9.26
C VAL A 65 -17.91 -1.40 -8.24
N PHE A 66 -17.40 -1.93 -7.14
CA PHE A 66 -18.24 -2.37 -6.03
C PHE A 66 -18.61 -1.19 -5.14
N ASN A 67 -19.90 -0.84 -5.08
CA ASN A 67 -20.39 0.16 -4.15
C ASN A 67 -20.60 -0.48 -2.77
N LEU A 68 -19.79 -0.07 -1.79
CA LEU A 68 -19.85 -0.59 -0.42
C LEU A 68 -21.19 -0.28 0.27
N ASN A 69 -21.81 0.86 -0.06
CA ASN A 69 -23.07 1.31 0.54
C ASN A 69 -24.27 0.58 -0.07
N ALA A 70 -24.34 0.55 -1.40
CA ALA A 70 -25.42 -0.11 -2.14
C ALA A 70 -25.29 -1.64 -2.16
N LYS A 71 -24.10 -2.17 -1.84
CA LYS A 71 -23.73 -3.60 -1.92
C LYS A 71 -24.05 -4.16 -3.32
N GLY A 72 -23.61 -3.45 -4.35
CA GLY A 72 -23.89 -3.75 -5.76
C GLY A 72 -22.81 -3.20 -6.68
N PHE A 73 -22.92 -3.51 -7.98
CA PHE A 73 -22.05 -2.93 -9.00
C PHE A 73 -22.57 -1.55 -9.43
N ASP A 74 -21.68 -0.57 -9.39
CA ASP A 74 -21.81 0.69 -10.12
C ASP A 74 -20.85 0.70 -11.30
N ALA A 75 -20.92 1.75 -12.13
CA ALA A 75 -20.07 1.93 -13.29
C ALA A 75 -19.33 3.26 -13.22
N VAL A 76 -18.02 3.24 -13.48
CA VAL A 76 -17.18 4.43 -13.61
C VAL A 76 -16.55 4.49 -15.01
N PRO A 77 -16.26 5.67 -15.56
CA PRO A 77 -15.56 5.77 -16.83
C PRO A 77 -14.23 5.01 -16.78
N CYS A 78 -13.94 4.25 -17.84
CA CYS A 78 -12.67 3.54 -17.97
C CYS A 78 -11.57 4.54 -18.35
N ASP A 79 -10.40 4.42 -17.72
CA ASP A 79 -9.22 5.22 -18.03
C ASP A 79 -8.31 4.46 -19.03
N PRO A 80 -8.19 4.92 -20.28
CA PRO A 80 -7.34 4.27 -21.28
C PRO A 80 -5.86 4.30 -20.92
N GLN A 81 -5.41 5.19 -20.02
CA GLN A 81 -4.03 5.22 -19.55
C GLN A 81 -3.68 4.03 -18.66
N ARG A 82 -4.68 3.42 -18.03
CA ARG A 82 -4.50 2.25 -17.14
C ARG A 82 -4.48 0.93 -17.89
N GLY A 83 -4.97 0.89 -19.12
CA GLY A 83 -4.97 -0.29 -19.97
C GLY A 83 -6.12 -0.33 -20.98
N ILE A 84 -6.42 -1.53 -21.46
CA ILE A 84 -7.46 -1.76 -22.47
C ILE A 84 -8.86 -1.62 -21.83
N CYS A 85 -9.68 -0.75 -22.42
CA CYS A 85 -11.09 -0.56 -22.09
C CYS A 85 -11.98 -1.32 -23.09
N SER A 86 -13.17 -1.76 -22.65
CA SER A 86 -14.12 -2.40 -23.56
C SER A 86 -14.79 -1.40 -24.49
N SER A 87 -14.78 -1.66 -25.80
CA SER A 87 -15.58 -0.92 -26.78
C SER A 87 -17.01 -1.45 -26.94
N GLN A 88 -17.34 -2.54 -26.26
CA GLN A 88 -18.65 -3.19 -26.32
C GLN A 88 -19.22 -3.41 -24.91
N GLN A 89 -20.51 -3.70 -24.83
CA GLN A 89 -21.12 -4.11 -23.57
C GLN A 89 -20.58 -5.48 -23.16
N PHE A 90 -20.28 -5.65 -21.88
CA PHE A 90 -19.73 -6.92 -21.35
C PHE A 90 -20.31 -7.22 -19.97
N GLN A 91 -20.10 -8.44 -19.46
CA GLN A 91 -20.53 -8.83 -18.12
C GLN A 91 -19.42 -8.65 -17.09
N THR A 92 -19.77 -8.33 -15.85
CA THR A 92 -18.78 -8.13 -14.77
C THR A 92 -17.91 -9.35 -14.49
N ARG A 93 -18.32 -10.57 -14.86
CA ARG A 93 -17.49 -11.79 -14.78
C ARG A 93 -16.34 -11.83 -15.79
N ASP A 94 -16.44 -11.03 -16.84
CA ASP A 94 -15.48 -10.94 -17.94
C ASP A 94 -14.53 -9.74 -17.79
N VAL A 95 -14.55 -9.04 -16.64
CA VAL A 95 -13.76 -7.82 -16.41
C VAL A 95 -12.25 -8.04 -16.52
N PHE A 96 -11.75 -9.27 -16.27
CA PHE A 96 -10.35 -9.64 -16.45
C PHE A 96 -9.83 -9.45 -17.89
N LYS A 97 -10.72 -9.38 -18.88
CA LYS A 97 -10.37 -9.09 -20.28
C LYS A 97 -10.01 -7.62 -20.50
N TYR A 98 -10.29 -6.75 -19.53
CA TYR A 98 -10.16 -5.31 -19.62
C TYR A 98 -9.25 -4.79 -18.50
N PRO A 99 -7.91 -4.90 -18.65
CA PRO A 99 -6.96 -4.49 -17.62
C PRO A 99 -7.07 -3.00 -17.24
N GLY A 100 -7.62 -2.14 -18.11
CA GLY A 100 -7.91 -0.74 -17.76
C GLY A 100 -8.85 -0.58 -16.55
N CYS A 101 -9.64 -1.62 -16.24
CA CYS A 101 -10.54 -1.65 -15.10
C CYS A 101 -9.96 -2.29 -13.84
N LEU A 102 -8.78 -2.92 -13.92
CA LEU A 102 -8.23 -3.74 -12.83
C LEU A 102 -6.83 -3.32 -12.39
N ASN A 103 -6.16 -2.46 -13.16
CA ASN A 103 -4.81 -1.99 -12.88
C ASN A 103 -4.81 -0.91 -11.76
N PHE A 104 -5.27 -1.32 -10.59
CA PHE A 104 -5.30 -0.55 -9.36
C PHE A 104 -4.46 -1.30 -8.34
N THR A 105 -3.33 -0.72 -7.95
CA THR A 105 -2.56 -1.21 -6.81
C THR A 105 -3.04 -0.52 -5.56
N ARG A 106 -3.39 -1.31 -4.54
CA ARG A 106 -3.54 -0.77 -3.19
C ARG A 106 -2.16 -0.30 -2.76
N GLN A 107 -1.91 1.01 -2.82
CA GLN A 107 -0.78 1.57 -2.12
C GLN A 107 -1.02 1.31 -0.62
N PRO A 108 -0.03 0.85 0.15
CA PRO A 108 -0.13 0.98 1.59
C PRO A 108 -0.43 2.45 1.84
N ASP A 109 -1.50 2.73 2.58
CA ASP A 109 -1.72 4.06 3.12
C ASP A 109 -0.44 4.39 3.91
N VAL A 110 0.51 5.09 3.28
CA VAL A 110 1.36 5.99 4.02
C VAL A 110 0.36 6.99 4.53
N VAL A 111 -0.13 6.73 5.74
CA VAL A 111 -0.75 7.72 6.59
C VAL A 111 0.26 8.87 6.62
N GLN A 112 0.14 9.82 5.71
CA GLN A 112 0.73 11.15 5.86
C GLN A 112 -0.12 11.91 6.87
N ASN A 113 -0.30 11.32 8.06
CA ASN A 113 -0.25 12.15 9.24
C ASN A 113 1.22 12.54 9.35
N GLY A 114 1.49 13.85 9.34
CA GLY A 114 2.83 14.40 9.41
C GLY A 114 3.55 14.04 10.71
N ASP A 115 4.00 12.80 10.80
CA ASP A 115 5.00 12.36 11.76
C ASP A 115 6.12 11.72 10.95
N MET A 116 7.11 12.56 10.67
CA MET A 116 8.36 12.20 10.05
C MET A 116 9.05 11.15 10.93
N LYS A 117 8.79 9.87 10.66
CA LYS A 117 9.62 8.79 11.17
C LYS A 117 10.69 8.51 10.13
N PRO A 118 11.96 8.87 10.37
CA PRO A 118 13.01 8.67 9.39
C PRO A 118 13.23 7.17 9.16
N GLU A 119 13.38 6.84 7.88
CA GLU A 119 13.84 5.57 7.35
C GLU A 119 15.12 5.11 8.09
N PRO A 120 15.27 3.82 8.42
CA PRO A 120 16.50 3.32 9.02
C PRO A 120 17.56 3.16 7.93
N THR A 121 18.19 4.27 7.55
CA THR A 121 19.42 4.22 6.77
C THR A 121 20.49 3.52 7.59
N ASN A 122 20.92 2.36 7.11
CA ASN A 122 22.10 1.63 7.57
C ASN A 122 23.34 2.54 7.42
N PHE A 123 23.66 3.30 8.45
CA PHE A 123 24.96 3.96 8.62
C PHE A 123 25.64 3.36 9.85
N LEU A 124 26.58 2.44 9.60
CA LEU A 124 27.63 2.07 10.55
C LEU A 124 28.72 3.17 10.56
N PRO A 125 29.52 3.30 11.64
CA PRO A 125 29.35 4.33 12.65
C PRO A 125 30.49 5.35 12.61
N LEU A 126 30.17 6.65 12.66
CA LEU A 126 31.21 7.68 12.78
C LEU A 126 30.75 8.86 13.65
N ILE A 127 30.30 8.55 14.86
CA ILE A 127 30.23 9.54 15.96
C ILE A 127 30.90 8.96 17.21
N VAL A 128 32.16 8.56 17.05
CA VAL A 128 33.15 8.54 18.15
C VAL A 128 34.09 9.71 17.89
N GLY A 129 33.57 10.93 17.97
CA GLY A 129 34.35 12.14 17.70
C GLY A 129 34.15 13.24 18.74
N VAL A 130 32.92 13.41 19.22
CA VAL A 130 32.59 14.52 20.14
C VAL A 130 32.90 14.17 21.60
N GLY A 131 32.66 12.92 22.02
CA GLY A 131 32.94 12.49 23.40
C GLY A 131 34.43 12.52 23.77
N VAL A 132 35.31 12.17 22.82
CA VAL A 132 36.76 12.17 23.05
C VAL A 132 37.27 13.60 23.21
N ALA A 133 36.86 14.54 22.36
CA ALA A 133 37.31 15.92 22.44
C ALA A 133 36.95 16.60 23.78
N VAL A 134 35.74 16.34 24.31
CA VAL A 134 35.31 16.89 25.60
C VAL A 134 36.09 16.27 26.75
N ALA A 135 36.32 14.94 26.73
CA ALA A 135 37.12 14.28 27.75
C ALA A 135 38.57 14.81 27.78
N THR A 136 39.19 15.02 26.61
CA THR A 136 40.56 15.56 26.54
C THR A 136 40.64 16.98 27.10
N LEU A 137 39.65 17.84 26.80
CA LEU A 137 39.62 19.22 27.32
C LEU A 137 39.43 19.28 28.83
N VAL A 138 38.60 18.39 29.40
CA VAL A 138 38.42 18.31 30.87
C VAL A 138 39.69 17.84 31.55
N VAL A 139 40.38 16.83 31.01
CA VAL A 139 41.66 16.35 31.56
C VAL A 139 42.72 17.46 31.49
N ILE A 140 42.83 18.16 30.36
CA ILE A 140 43.76 19.30 30.23
C ILE A 140 43.40 20.40 31.24
N GLY A 141 42.12 20.75 31.40
CA GLY A 141 41.68 21.74 32.39
C GLY A 141 42.06 21.36 33.82
N ILE A 142 41.82 20.10 34.21
CA ILE A 142 42.20 19.58 35.54
C ILE A 142 43.72 19.62 35.71
N CYS A 143 44.49 19.19 34.70
CA CYS A 143 45.94 19.25 34.73
C CYS A 143 46.46 20.69 34.85
N CYS A 144 45.91 21.65 34.10
CA CYS A 144 46.27 23.06 34.19
C CYS A 144 45.97 23.63 35.57
N VAL A 145 44.79 23.38 36.14
CA VAL A 145 44.44 23.85 37.49
C VAL A 145 45.37 23.25 38.54
N TRP A 146 45.66 21.95 38.46
CA TRP A 146 46.62 21.30 39.37
C TRP A 146 48.03 21.88 39.22
N TYR A 147 48.51 22.11 38.00
CA TYR A 147 49.84 22.65 37.76
C TYR A 147 49.96 24.11 38.21
N CYS A 148 48.94 24.93 37.95
CA CYS A 148 48.86 26.31 38.44
C CYS A 148 48.82 26.34 39.97
N LYS A 149 48.06 25.46 40.61
CA LYS A 149 47.98 25.37 42.07
C LYS A 149 49.31 24.92 42.69
N ARG A 150 50.06 24.05 42.01
CA ARG A 150 51.40 23.61 42.47
C ARG A 150 52.47 24.68 42.29
N LYS A 151 52.37 25.52 41.24
CA LYS A 151 53.32 26.62 41.00
C LYS A 151 53.08 27.85 41.89
N SER A 152 51.83 28.11 42.30
CA SER A 152 51.51 29.17 43.27
C SER A 152 51.74 28.78 44.74
N GLY A 153 52.14 27.52 45.02
CA GLY A 153 52.60 27.07 46.34
C GLY A 153 54.12 27.13 46.54
N GLY A 154 54.85 27.73 45.59
CA GLY A 154 56.31 27.89 45.61
C GLY A 154 56.73 29.36 45.51
N SER A 155 56.28 30.17 46.47
CA SER A 155 56.90 31.45 46.85
C SER A 155 56.40 31.80 48.24
N GLY A 156 57.25 31.60 49.24
CA GLY A 156 56.99 31.79 50.67
C GLY A 156 57.75 30.76 51.47
#